data_AF-A0A0E4H6I6-F1
#
_entry.id   AF-A0A0E4H6I6-F1
#
_cell.length_a   1.000
_cell.length_b   1.000
_cell.length_c   1.000
_cell.angle_alpha   90.00
_cell.angle_beta   90.00
_cell.angle_gamma   90.00
#
_symmetry.space_group_name_H-M   'P 1'
#
loop_
_entity.id
_entity.type
_entity.pdbx_description
1 polymer ?
#
loop_
_entity_poly.entity_id
_entity_poly.type
_entity_poly.pdbx_seq_one_letter_code
_entity_poly.pdbx_strand_id
1 'polypeptide(L)' 'MKTEKKKWTPKITNLRKVIVDGVEQWVEFETEGYVIPAGHAYYDIILGMHKQELRKGA' A
#
# COMPACT_ATOMS: atom_id res chain seq x y z
N MET A 1 -43.40 -1.53 -11.34
CA MET A 1 -42.18 -2.08 -10.71
C MET A 1 -41.31 -0.92 -10.25
N LYS A 2 -41.12 -0.72 -8.94
CA LYS A 2 -40.18 0.28 -8.42
C LYS A 2 -38.79 -0.35 -8.42
N THR A 3 -37.85 0.21 -9.18
CA THR A 3 -36.46 -0.23 -9.17
C THR A 3 -35.85 0.15 -7.81
N GLU A 4 -35.60 -0.82 -6.95
CA GLU A 4 -34.88 -0.58 -5.70
C GLU A 4 -33.49 -0.03 -6.04
N LYS A 5 -33.22 1.21 -5.63
CA LYS A 5 -31.90 1.83 -5.79
C LYS A 5 -30.94 1.08 -4.88
N LYS A 6 -30.13 0.19 -5.46
CA LYS A 6 -29.06 -0.49 -4.72
C LYS A 6 -28.10 0.56 -4.15
N LYS A 7 -27.80 0.44 -2.86
CA LYS A 7 -26.78 1.25 -2.18
C LYS A 7 -25.43 0.96 -2.84
N TRP A 8 -24.76 1.99 -3.36
CA TRP A 8 -23.40 1.84 -3.86
C TRP A 8 -22.47 1.50 -2.68
N THR A 9 -21.69 0.44 -2.84
CA THR A 9 -20.74 -0.01 -1.82
C THR A 9 -19.39 -0.15 -2.52
N PRO A 10 -18.51 0.86 -2.43
CA PRO A 10 -17.20 0.79 -3.08
C PRO A 10 -16.32 -0.27 -2.42
N LYS A 11 -15.55 -1.00 -3.23
CA LYS A 11 -14.42 -1.81 -2.75
C LYS A 11 -13.13 -1.00 -2.98
N ILE A 12 -12.32 -0.87 -1.94
CA ILE A 12 -10.96 -0.31 -2.04
C ILE A 12 -10.00 -1.49 -2.24
N THR A 13 -9.14 -1.42 -3.24
CA THR A 13 -8.11 -2.43 -3.51
C THR A 13 -6.73 -1.79 -3.47
N ASN A 14 -5.78 -2.47 -2.81
CA ASN A 14 -4.40 -2.03 -2.72
C ASN A 14 -3.58 -2.73 -3.79
N LEU A 15 -2.84 -1.95 -4.58
CA LEU A 15 -2.04 -2.47 -5.70
C LEU A 15 -0.56 -2.16 -5.47
N ARG A 16 0.30 -3.10 -5.85
CA ARG A 16 1.76 -2.87 -5.91
C ARG A 16 2.30 -3.22 -7.29
N LYS A 17 3.39 -2.57 -7.68
CA LYS A 17 4.15 -2.91 -8.87
C LYS A 17 5.07 -4.10 -8.58
N VAL A 18 5.07 -5.08 -9.47
CA VAL A 18 6.01 -6.20 -9.49
C VAL A 18 6.56 -6.35 -10.89
N ILE A 19 7.80 -6.83 -10.99
CA ILE A 19 8.40 -7.20 -12.28
C ILE A 19 8.19 -8.70 -12.45
N VAL A 20 7.45 -9.10 -13.47
CA VAL A 20 7.25 -10.50 -13.87
C VAL A 20 7.76 -10.64 -15.29
N ASP A 21 8.74 -11.51 -15.51
CA ASP A 21 9.39 -11.73 -16.81
C ASP A 21 9.90 -10.44 -17.48
N GLY A 22 10.43 -9.51 -16.68
CA GLY A 22 10.95 -8.21 -17.15
C GLY A 22 9.88 -7.16 -17.44
N VAL A 23 8.60 -7.46 -17.23
CA VAL A 23 7.49 -6.55 -17.44
C VAL A 23 6.94 -6.06 -16.11
N GLU A 24 6.75 -4.75 -15.99
CA GLU A 24 6.10 -4.13 -14.83
C GLU A 24 4.59 -4.41 -14.84
N GLN A 25 4.07 -5.00 -13.76
CA GLN A 25 2.66 -5.33 -13.59
C GLN A 25 2.14 -4.86 -12.25
N TRP A 26 0.87 -4.44 -12.21
CA TRP A 26 0.16 -4.12 -10.99
C TRP A 26 -0.55 -5.37 -10.46
N VAL A 27 -0.28 -5.72 -9.21
CA VAL A 27 -0.93 -6.85 -8.53
C VAL A 27 -1.60 -6.38 -7.25
N GLU A 28 -2.80 -6.91 -6.97
CA GLU A 28 -3.45 -6.74 -5.68
C GLU A 28 -2.57 -7.35 -4.58
N PHE A 29 -2.48 -6.67 -3.44
CA PHE A 29 -1.76 -7.19 -2.29
C PHE A 29 -2.49 -6.86 -1.00
N GLU A 30 -2.39 -7.78 -0.05
CA GLU A 30 -2.84 -7.57 1.32
C GLU A 30 -1.86 -6.64 2.03
N THR A 31 -2.37 -5.54 2.59
CA THR A 31 -1.53 -4.59 3.34
C THR A 31 -1.12 -5.13 4.69
N GLU A 32 -1.94 -6.00 5.28
CA GLU A 32 -1.68 -6.59 6.58
C GLU A 32 -0.55 -7.63 6.45
N GLY A 33 0.56 -7.39 7.17
CA GLY A 33 1.76 -8.23 7.10
C GLY A 33 2.67 -7.99 5.89
N TYR A 34 2.36 -7.02 5.02
CA TYR A 34 3.25 -6.67 3.91
C TYR A 34 4.54 -5.98 4.41
N VAL A 35 5.69 -6.58 4.10
CA VAL A 35 7.01 -6.01 4.43
C VAL A 35 7.55 -5.26 3.22
N ILE A 36 7.80 -3.97 3.38
CA ILE A 36 8.48 -3.15 2.38
C ILE A 36 9.95 -3.61 2.32
N PRO A 37 10.47 -4.03 1.14
CA PRO A 37 11.83 -4.52 1.03
C PRO A 37 12.85 -3.40 1.26
N ALA A 38 14.01 -3.76 1.82
CA ALA A 38 15.15 -2.86 1.94
C ALA A 38 15.60 -2.39 0.54
N GLY A 39 15.92 -1.09 0.41
CA GLY A 39 16.26 -0.47 -0.87
C GLY A 39 15.05 -0.01 -1.70
N HIS A 40 13.82 -0.24 -1.22
CA HIS A 40 12.64 0.42 -1.81
C HIS A 40 12.68 1.92 -1.50
N ALA A 41 12.36 2.78 -2.47
CA ALA A 41 12.44 4.25 -2.29
C ALA A 41 11.66 4.76 -1.06
N TYR A 42 10.49 4.18 -0.78
CA TYR A 42 9.69 4.50 0.40
C TYR A 42 10.24 3.96 1.73
N TYR A 43 11.07 2.91 1.71
CA TYR A 43 11.60 2.32 2.93
C TYR A 43 12.45 3.35 3.71
N ASP A 44 13.38 4.02 3.03
CA ASP A 44 14.27 5.00 3.64
C ASP A 44 13.51 6.23 4.17
N ILE A 45 12.44 6.63 3.48
CA ILE A 45 11.56 7.73 3.91
C ILE A 45 10.85 7.36 5.21
N ILE A 46 10.21 6.19 5.27
CA ILE A 46 9.48 5.70 6.45
C ILE A 46 10.44 5.52 7.63
N LEU A 47 11.61 4.93 7.38
CA LEU A 47 12.66 4.75 8.40
C LEU A 47 13.16 6.10 8.93
N GLY A 48 13.33 7.09 8.05
CA GLY A 48 13.71 8.45 8.41
C GLY A 48 12.67 9.12 9.31
N MET A 49 11.39 9.05 8.94
CA MET A 49 10.28 9.58 9.74
C MET A 49 10.24 8.93 11.13
N HIS A 50 10.35 7.60 11.19
CA HIS A 50 10.36 6.87 12.46
C HIS A 50 11.51 7.30 13.38
N LYS A 51 12.72 7.45 12.83
CA LYS A 51 13.88 7.96 13.59
C LYS A 51 13.70 9.39 14.08
N GLN A 52 13.04 10.24 13.30
CA GLN A 52 12.73 11.61 13.72
C GLN A 52 11.72 11.63 14.87
N GLU A 53 10.67 10.82 14.81
CA GLU A 53 9.69 10.72 15.90
C GLU A 53 10.32 10.21 17.19
N LEU A 54 11.17 9.19 17.13
CA LEU A 54 11.92 8.70 18.30
C LEU A 54 12.80 9.77 18.94
N ARG A 55 13.40 10.66 18.14
CA ARG A 55 14.22 11.77 18.65
C ARG A 55 13.42 12.86 19.34
N LYS A 56 12.14 13.04 19.02
CA LYS A 56 11.28 14.04 19.65
C LYS A 56 10.78 13.61 21.03
N GLY A 57 10.83 12.31 21.34
CA GLY A 57 10.42 11.74 22.62
C GLY A 57 11.57 11.39 23.58
N ALA A 58 12.81 11.77 23.25
CA ALA A 58 14.02 11.52 24.04
C ALA A 58 14.56 12.82 24.67
#